data_AF-A0A836QGS9-F1
#
_entry.id   AF-A0A836QGS9-F1
#
_cell.length_a   1.000
_cell.length_b   1.000
_cell.length_c   1.000
_cell.angle_alpha   90.00
_cell.angle_beta   90.00
_cell.angle_gamma   90.00
#
_symmetry.space_group_name_H-M   'P 1'
#
loop_
_entity.id
_entity.type
_entity.pdbx_description
1 polymer ?
#
loop_
_entity_poly.entity_id
_entity_poly.type
_entity_poly.pdbx_seq_one_letter_code
_entity_poly.pdbx_strand_id
1 'polypeptide(L)'
;MPARRWFPCAIVALVMMPVALTAQYPVRDGSVTNIEPYLFAAADFGINPEGVTFTKDIVPILQRSCQNCHRAGGGAPMAFTTYQETRRYATRIRDRTAIRDRMGAMPP
;
A
#
# COMPACT_ATOMS: atom_id res chain seq x y z
N MET A 1 44.30 -17.76 -29.69
CA MET A 1 43.76 -16.86 -28.64
C MET A 1 42.23 -16.87 -28.75
N PRO A 2 41.48 -17.28 -27.70
CA PRO A 2 40.13 -17.84 -27.82
C PRO A 2 39.02 -16.78 -27.68
N ALA A 3 38.58 -16.17 -28.78
CA ALA A 3 37.45 -15.21 -28.80
C ALA A 3 36.05 -15.85 -28.82
N ARG A 4 35.95 -17.19 -28.81
CA ARG A 4 34.68 -17.92 -29.06
C ARG A 4 33.87 -18.27 -27.80
N ARG A 5 34.31 -17.86 -26.61
CA ARG A 5 33.68 -18.18 -25.32
C ARG A 5 32.79 -17.08 -24.74
N TRP A 6 32.75 -15.89 -25.34
CA TRP A 6 32.01 -14.73 -24.80
C TRP A 6 30.55 -14.64 -25.28
N PHE A 7 30.23 -15.16 -26.46
CA PHE A 7 28.85 -15.18 -26.99
C PHE A 7 27.84 -15.96 -26.12
N PRO A 8 28.15 -17.14 -25.53
CA PRO A 8 27.15 -17.85 -24.73
C PRO A 8 26.83 -17.15 -23.41
N CYS A 9 27.77 -16.41 -22.81
CA CYS A 9 27.52 -15.67 -21.56
C CYS A 9 26.58 -14.47 -21.75
N ALA A 10 26.69 -13.75 -22.88
CA ALA A 10 25.84 -12.61 -23.17
C ALA A 10 24.37 -13.01 -23.42
N ILE A 11 24.15 -14.14 -24.10
CA ILE A 11 22.80 -14.67 -24.37
C ILE A 11 22.15 -15.17 -23.08
N VAL A 12 22.90 -15.89 -22.22
CA VAL A 12 22.38 -16.35 -20.92
C VAL A 12 22.01 -15.18 -20.01
N ALA A 13 22.80 -14.10 -19.99
CA ALA A 13 22.48 -12.90 -19.22
C ALA A 13 21.20 -12.18 -19.71
N LEU A 14 21.00 -12.10 -21.03
CA LEU A 14 19.82 -11.46 -21.62
C LEU A 14 18.52 -12.24 -21.36
N VAL A 15 18.60 -13.58 -21.33
CA VAL A 15 17.45 -14.48 -21.06
C VAL A 15 17.12 -14.57 -19.57
N MET A 16 18.09 -14.40 -18.67
CA MET A 16 17.88 -14.38 -17.21
C MET A 16 17.36 -13.03 -16.69
N MET A 17 17.58 -11.95 -17.41
CA MET A 17 17.15 -10.59 -17.04
C MET A 17 15.63 -10.42 -16.83
N PRO A 18 14.72 -10.97 -17.67
CA PRO A 18 13.29 -10.85 -17.44
C PRO A 18 12.79 -11.67 -16.24
N VAL A 19 13.41 -12.81 -15.92
CA VAL A 19 13.03 -13.67 -14.77
C VAL A 19 13.36 -12.97 -13.45
N ALA A 20 14.55 -12.36 -13.37
CA ALA A 20 14.92 -11.54 -12.22
C ALA A 20 14.01 -10.30 -12.09
N LEU A 21 13.51 -9.72 -13.19
CA LEU A 21 12.63 -8.57 -13.10
C LEU A 21 11.27 -8.96 -12.50
N THR A 22 10.67 -10.08 -12.91
CA THR A 22 9.37 -10.53 -12.36
C THR A 22 9.45 -11.03 -10.92
N ALA A 23 10.61 -11.52 -10.45
CA ALA A 23 10.78 -11.99 -9.07
C ALA A 23 10.72 -10.86 -8.03
N GLN A 24 11.03 -9.62 -8.44
CA GLN A 24 10.96 -8.45 -7.55
C GLN A 24 9.54 -7.90 -7.41
N TYR A 25 8.63 -8.22 -8.32
CA TYR A 25 7.24 -7.75 -8.23
C TYR A 25 6.41 -8.82 -7.52
N PRO A 26 5.93 -8.56 -6.29
CA PRO A 26 5.05 -9.52 -5.62
C PRO A 26 3.83 -9.76 -6.50
N VAL A 27 3.54 -11.03 -6.78
CA VAL A 27 2.36 -11.45 -7.52
C VAL A 27 1.14 -11.08 -6.67
N ARG A 28 0.41 -10.06 -7.13
CA ARG A 28 -0.75 -9.45 -6.46
C ARG A 28 -2.02 -10.05 -7.06
N ASP A 29 -2.31 -11.30 -6.73
CA ASP A 29 -3.40 -12.08 -7.32
C ASP A 29 -4.59 -12.31 -6.37
N GLY A 30 -4.55 -11.75 -5.15
CA GLY A 30 -5.59 -11.95 -4.14
C GLY A 30 -5.66 -13.40 -3.62
N SER A 31 -4.68 -14.26 -3.97
CA SER A 31 -4.60 -15.62 -3.46
C SER A 31 -4.26 -15.60 -1.97
N VAL A 32 -4.82 -16.54 -1.21
CA VAL A 32 -4.60 -16.69 0.24
C VAL A 32 -3.14 -16.92 0.63
N THR A 33 -2.27 -17.23 -0.32
CA THR A 33 -0.82 -17.43 -0.12
C THR A 33 0.02 -16.18 -0.33
N ASN A 34 -0.51 -15.14 -1.00
CA ASN A 34 0.16 -13.85 -1.25
C ASN A 34 -0.54 -12.72 -0.47
N ILE A 35 -0.40 -12.75 0.87
CA ILE A 35 -1.16 -11.90 1.80
C ILE A 35 -0.61 -10.46 1.88
N GLU A 36 0.53 -10.17 1.26
CA GLU A 36 1.27 -8.91 1.44
C GLU A 36 0.37 -7.67 1.26
N PRO A 37 0.25 -6.80 2.29
CA PRO A 37 -0.60 -5.62 2.23
C PRO A 37 -0.03 -4.55 1.28
N TYR A 38 -0.93 -3.80 0.64
CA TYR A 38 -0.60 -2.62 -0.17
C TYR A 38 -0.19 -1.43 0.70
N LEU A 39 1.00 -1.52 1.28
CA LEU A 39 1.62 -0.41 1.99
C LEU A 39 2.40 0.46 0.99
N PHE A 40 2.19 1.76 1.07
CA PHE A 40 2.92 2.77 0.30
C PHE A 40 3.57 3.75 1.28
N ALA A 41 4.81 4.14 1.03
CA ALA A 41 5.47 5.19 1.79
C ALA A 41 5.09 6.56 1.24
N ALA A 42 5.04 7.58 2.09
CA ALA A 42 4.83 8.97 1.67
C ALA A 42 5.89 9.43 0.65
N ALA A 43 7.13 8.96 0.83
CA ALA A 43 8.26 9.26 -0.07
C ALA A 43 8.03 8.74 -1.50
N ASP A 44 7.29 7.64 -1.68
CA ASP A 44 6.98 7.08 -3.01
C ASP A 44 6.18 8.06 -3.88
N PHE A 45 5.48 9.01 -3.24
CA PHE A 45 4.67 10.04 -3.88
C PHE A 45 5.31 11.44 -3.79
N GLY A 46 6.58 11.55 -3.39
CA GLY A 46 7.25 12.84 -3.20
C GLY A 46 6.68 13.68 -2.05
N ILE A 47 5.99 13.06 -1.10
CA ILE A 47 5.41 13.73 0.07
C ILE A 47 6.45 13.75 1.19
N ASN A 48 6.78 14.94 1.71
CA ASN A 48 7.58 15.07 2.93
C ASN A 48 6.72 14.68 4.16
N PRO A 49 7.03 13.56 4.86
CA PRO A 49 6.23 13.12 5.99
C PRO A 49 6.24 14.10 7.17
N GLU A 50 7.31 14.91 7.34
CA GLU A 50 7.40 15.88 8.44
C GLU A 50 6.44 17.07 8.26
N GLY A 51 6.04 17.35 7.01
CA GLY A 51 5.08 18.42 6.70
C GLY A 51 3.62 18.00 6.78
N VAL A 52 3.34 16.72 7.02
CA VAL A 52 1.98 16.18 7.05
C VAL A 52 1.30 16.55 8.37
N THR A 53 0.14 17.20 8.28
CA THR A 53 -0.65 17.59 9.46
C THR A 53 -2.06 17.00 9.38
N PHE A 54 -2.63 16.71 10.56
CA PHE A 54 -3.94 16.07 10.64
C PHE A 54 -5.03 16.90 9.93
N THR A 55 -5.13 18.19 10.23
CA THR A 55 -6.21 19.03 9.71
C THR A 55 -6.09 19.29 8.21
N LYS A 56 -4.88 19.53 7.70
CA LYS A 56 -4.66 19.85 6.29
C LYS A 56 -4.78 18.61 5.40
N ASP A 57 -4.12 17.51 5.78
CA ASP A 57 -3.87 16.41 4.87
C ASP A 57 -4.75 15.19 5.17
N ILE A 58 -5.11 14.96 6.43
CA ILE A 58 -5.82 13.75 6.85
C ILE A 58 -7.33 13.96 6.93
N VAL A 59 -7.80 15.07 7.50
CA VAL A 59 -9.23 15.36 7.68
C VAL A 59 -10.01 15.32 6.35
N PRO A 60 -9.52 15.92 5.24
CA PRO A 60 -10.24 15.85 3.95
C PRO A 60 -10.44 14.41 3.45
N ILE A 61 -9.47 13.51 3.72
CA ILE A 61 -9.54 12.09 3.36
C ILE A 61 -10.58 11.38 4.22
N LEU A 62 -10.59 11.64 5.53
CA LEU A 62 -11.56 11.05 6.45
C LEU A 62 -12.97 11.51 6.12
N GLN A 63 -13.18 12.79 5.85
CA GLN A 63 -14.48 13.36 5.48
C GLN A 63 -15.07 12.69 4.24
N ARG A 64 -14.29 12.58 3.16
CA ARG A 64 -14.78 12.02 1.89
C ARG A 64 -14.94 10.50 1.88
N SER A 65 -14.13 9.75 2.65
CA SER A 65 -14.05 8.29 2.51
C SER A 65 -14.47 7.51 3.76
N CYS A 66 -14.38 8.09 4.95
CA CYS A 66 -14.57 7.35 6.20
C CYS A 66 -15.77 7.84 7.00
N GLN A 67 -15.94 9.15 7.14
CA GLN A 67 -16.90 9.77 8.06
C GLN A 67 -18.37 9.56 7.65
N ASN A 68 -18.65 9.13 6.41
CA ASN A 68 -19.98 8.67 6.03
C ASN A 68 -20.49 7.56 6.96
N CYS A 69 -19.60 6.64 7.37
CA CYS A 69 -19.89 5.56 8.30
C CYS A 69 -19.27 5.79 9.69
N HIS A 70 -18.05 6.33 9.75
CA HIS A 70 -17.25 6.54 10.96
C HIS A 70 -17.49 7.92 11.59
N ARG A 71 -18.72 8.13 12.05
CA ARG A 71 -19.14 9.31 12.81
C ARG A 71 -20.01 8.90 14.00
N ALA A 72 -20.22 9.80 14.94
CA ALA A 72 -21.14 9.54 16.06
C ALA A 72 -22.54 9.18 15.51
N GLY A 73 -23.08 8.04 15.97
CA GLY A 73 -24.36 7.49 15.47
C GLY A 73 -24.32 6.96 14.03
N GLY A 74 -23.14 6.84 13.42
CA GLY A 74 -22.95 6.24 12.10
C GLY A 74 -22.95 4.71 12.13
N GLY A 75 -22.84 4.09 10.96
CA GLY A 75 -22.86 2.63 10.81
C GLY A 75 -21.63 1.90 11.34
N ALA A 76 -20.55 2.63 11.64
CA ALA A 76 -19.34 2.07 12.23
C ALA A 76 -19.20 2.43 13.72
N PRO A 77 -18.65 1.53 14.57
CA PRO A 77 -18.61 1.70 16.03
C PRO A 77 -17.59 2.72 16.52
N MET A 78 -16.81 3.32 15.62
CA MET A 78 -15.72 4.26 15.95
C MET A 78 -15.85 5.51 15.08
N ALA A 79 -15.81 6.67 15.72
CA ALA A 79 -15.85 7.97 15.05
C ALA A 79 -14.44 8.42 14.66
N PHE A 80 -14.29 9.02 13.48
CA PHE A 80 -13.04 9.64 13.02
C PHE A 80 -13.22 11.14 12.80
N THR A 81 -13.98 11.78 13.71
CA THR A 81 -14.36 13.19 13.64
C THR A 81 -13.35 14.11 14.31
N THR A 82 -12.51 13.59 15.19
CA THR A 82 -11.44 14.34 15.86
C THR A 82 -10.09 13.63 15.78
N TYR A 83 -9.01 14.38 16.00
CA TYR A 83 -7.66 13.83 16.02
C TYR A 83 -7.48 12.74 17.10
N GLN A 84 -8.02 12.97 18.30
CA GLN A 84 -7.86 12.04 19.43
C GLN A 84 -8.55 10.70 19.17
N GLU A 85 -9.70 10.73 18.51
CA GLU A 85 -10.39 9.51 18.10
C GLU A 85 -9.62 8.79 16.99
N THR A 86 -9.25 9.50 15.90
CA THR A 86 -8.57 8.87 14.76
C THR A 86 -7.20 8.29 15.12
N ARG A 87 -6.37 9.03 15.88
CA ARG A 87 -4.99 8.59 16.20
C ARG A 87 -4.95 7.24 16.91
N ARG A 88 -5.96 6.93 17.72
CA ARG A 88 -6.08 5.65 18.43
C ARG A 88 -6.18 4.46 17.47
N TYR A 89 -6.70 4.69 16.27
CA TYR A 89 -6.96 3.67 15.26
C TYR A 89 -6.02 3.77 14.06
N ALA A 90 -4.99 4.63 14.08
CA ALA A 90 -4.11 4.88 12.93
C ALA A 90 -3.53 3.59 12.30
N THR A 91 -2.99 2.68 13.14
CA THR A 91 -2.47 1.39 12.67
C THR A 91 -3.57 0.54 12.02
N ARG A 92 -4.77 0.49 12.61
CA ARG A 92 -5.89 -0.27 12.03
C ARG A 92 -6.34 0.34 10.70
N ILE A 93 -6.41 1.67 10.61
CA ILE A 93 -6.76 2.36 9.36
C ILE A 93 -5.76 1.98 8.26
N ARG A 94 -4.45 2.02 8.56
CA ARG A 94 -3.40 1.56 7.64
C ARG A 94 -3.63 0.12 7.18
N ASP A 95 -3.81 -0.79 8.11
CA ASP A 95 -3.89 -2.21 7.79
C ASP A 95 -5.16 -2.56 6.99
N ARG A 96 -6.31 -1.94 7.30
CA ARG A 96 -7.57 -2.20 6.58
C ARG A 96 -7.63 -1.55 5.20
N THR A 97 -7.01 -0.39 5.02
CA THR A 97 -6.91 0.29 3.71
C THR A 97 -5.88 -0.36 2.78
N ALA A 98 -4.91 -1.09 3.35
CA ALA A 98 -3.88 -1.79 2.61
C ALA A 98 -4.34 -3.14 2.03
N ILE A 99 -5.53 -3.65 2.41
CA ILE A 99 -6.06 -4.94 1.93
C ILE A 99 -7.28 -4.76 1.03
N ARG A 100 -7.30 -3.69 0.23
CA ARG A 100 -8.42 -3.25 -0.63
C ARG A 100 -8.93 -4.29 -1.64
N ASP A 101 -8.25 -5.42 -1.80
CA ASP A 101 -8.58 -6.50 -2.74
C ASP A 101 -9.34 -7.68 -2.11
N ARG A 102 -9.64 -7.62 -0.80
CA ARG A 102 -10.23 -8.76 -0.08
C ARG A 102 -11.24 -8.34 0.99
N MET A 103 -12.01 -9.32 1.45
CA MET A 103 -13.05 -9.13 2.48
C MET A 103 -12.48 -8.52 3.77
N GLY A 104 -13.23 -7.58 4.33
CA GLY A 104 -12.83 -6.86 5.53
C GLY A 104 -12.01 -5.59 5.27
N ALA A 105 -11.71 -5.26 4.01
CA ALA A 105 -11.16 -3.95 3.66
C ALA A 105 -12.04 -2.80 4.16
N MET A 106 -11.41 -1.64 4.38
CA MET A 106 -12.11 -0.39 4.62
C MET A 106 -11.46 0.73 3.80
N PRO A 107 -12.25 1.60 3.15
CA PRO A 107 -13.70 1.48 2.92
C PRO A 107 -14.05 0.17 2.18
N PRO A 108 -15.23 -0.44 2.45
CA PRO A 108 -15.67 -1.65 1.76
C PRO A 108 -15.94 -1.43 0.27
#